data_AF-A0A7S4FI16-F1
#
_entry.id   AF-A0A7S4FI16-F1
#
_cell.length_a   1.000
_cell.length_b   1.000
_cell.length_c   1.000
_cell.angle_alpha   90.00
_cell.angle_beta   90.00
_cell.angle_gamma   90.00
#
_symmetry.space_group_name_H-M   'P 1'
#
loop_
_entity.id
_entity.type
_entity.pdbx_description
1 polymer ?
#
loop_
_entity_poly.entity_id
_entity_poly.type
_entity_poly.pdbx_seq_one_letter_code
_entity_poly.pdbx_strand_id
1 'polypeptide(L)'
;FFFGSMSEPDASVVGSDNDLQRPPSKKRNTGVPKDPGSSPKPAVRHSNAVSTRSQPNPTKGNTDWFVHDRFGMFIHWGLYALPARHEWIKSREKVTDAAYERYFRHFNPTRFDPEQWAERAQAAGMRYMVIT
;
A
#
# COMPACT_ATOMS: atom_id res chain seq x y z
N PHE A 1 -21.71 -12.80 -6.82
CA PHE A 1 -21.71 -11.34 -6.60
C PHE A 1 -22.91 -11.00 -5.74
N PHE A 2 -22.68 -10.57 -4.50
CA PHE A 2 -23.70 -10.09 -3.58
C PHE A 2 -23.13 -8.81 -2.95
N PHE A 3 -23.82 -7.69 -3.09
CA PHE A 3 -23.40 -6.40 -2.53
C PHE A 3 -24.33 -6.07 -1.35
N GLY A 4 -23.78 -6.07 -0.14
CA GLY A 4 -24.46 -5.61 1.06
C GLY A 4 -24.18 -4.13 1.28
N SER A 5 -25.26 -3.35 1.35
CA SER A 5 -25.26 -1.95 1.78
C SER A 5 -24.88 -1.85 3.26
N MET A 6 -23.95 -0.98 3.61
CA MET A 6 -23.72 -0.59 5.00
C MET A 6 -23.39 0.90 5.09
N SER A 7 -24.26 1.59 5.81
CA SER A 7 -24.30 3.01 6.11
C SER A 7 -23.18 3.46 7.06
N GLU A 8 -22.72 4.70 6.87
CA GLU A 8 -21.73 5.43 7.68
C GLU A 8 -22.23 5.77 9.09
N PRO A 9 -21.30 6.07 10.02
CA PRO A 9 -21.54 7.19 10.92
C PRO A 9 -20.38 8.22 10.98
N ASP A 10 -20.83 9.47 11.04
CA ASP A 10 -20.13 10.73 11.38
C ASP A 10 -19.62 10.74 12.84
N ALA A 11 -18.46 11.37 13.07
CA ALA A 11 -18.07 11.88 14.38
C ALA A 11 -16.96 12.95 14.28
N SER A 12 -17.37 14.22 14.33
CA SER A 12 -16.54 15.39 14.66
C SER A 12 -16.54 15.69 16.18
N VAL A 13 -15.36 15.75 16.84
CA VAL A 13 -15.06 16.43 18.15
C VAL A 13 -13.53 16.67 18.23
N VAL A 14 -12.94 17.86 18.03
CA VAL A 14 -12.65 19.04 18.91
C VAL A 14 -11.74 18.84 20.16
N GLY A 15 -10.56 19.51 20.13
CA GLY A 15 -9.79 20.16 21.23
C GLY A 15 -9.21 19.31 22.37
N SER A 16 -8.22 19.70 23.17
CA SER A 16 -7.28 20.85 23.27
C SER A 16 -6.23 20.47 24.34
N ASP A 17 -5.01 21.00 24.20
CA ASP A 17 -4.00 21.36 25.22
C ASP A 17 -3.69 20.43 26.42
N ASN A 18 -2.42 20.03 26.55
CA ASN A 18 -1.76 19.91 27.86
C ASN A 18 -0.24 20.05 27.73
N ASP A 19 0.19 21.31 27.72
CA ASP A 19 1.52 21.73 28.11
C ASP A 19 1.64 21.62 29.63
N LEU A 20 2.45 20.68 30.12
CA LEU A 20 2.83 20.63 31.54
C LEU A 20 4.34 20.55 31.69
N GLN A 21 4.90 21.72 31.99
CA GLN A 21 6.27 22.00 32.38
C GLN A 21 6.70 21.16 33.59
N ARG A 22 7.91 20.60 33.54
CA ARG A 22 8.65 20.08 34.70
C ARG A 22 9.92 20.92 34.92
N PRO A 23 10.25 21.31 36.17
CA PRO A 23 11.36 22.23 36.46
C PRO A 23 12.75 21.54 36.46
N PRO A 24 13.86 22.32 36.30
CA PRO A 24 15.21 21.76 36.18
C PRO A 24 15.82 21.35 37.53
N SER A 25 16.42 20.16 37.57
CA SER A 25 17.18 19.62 38.71
C SER A 25 18.56 20.28 38.83
N LYS A 26 18.86 20.83 40.02
CA LYS A 26 20.14 21.46 40.40
C LYS A 26 21.28 20.43 40.43
N LYS A 27 22.41 20.79 39.81
CA LYS A 27 23.68 20.05 39.85
C LYS A 27 24.23 19.97 41.28
N ARG A 28 24.62 18.78 41.74
CA ARG A 28 25.42 18.58 42.95
C ARG A 28 26.73 17.91 42.54
N ASN A 29 27.81 18.70 42.52
CA ASN A 29 29.17 18.20 42.34
C ASN A 29 29.65 17.63 43.68
N THR A 30 29.70 16.31 43.80
CA THR A 30 30.48 15.64 44.85
C THR A 30 31.73 15.06 44.19
N GLY A 31 32.85 15.76 44.38
CA GLY A 31 34.16 15.32 43.91
C GLY A 31 34.59 14.06 44.66
N VAL A 32 34.88 13.00 43.90
CA VAL A 32 35.54 11.79 44.40
C VAL A 32 37.05 11.92 44.09
N PRO A 33 37.96 11.55 45.01
CA PRO A 33 39.41 11.72 44.82
C PRO A 33 39.93 10.91 43.62
N LYS A 34 40.86 11.48 42.86
CA LYS A 34 41.50 10.83 41.70
C LYS A 34 42.60 9.87 42.18
N ASP A 35 42.46 8.58 41.87
CA ASP A 35 43.58 7.63 41.89
C ASP A 35 44.59 7.95 40.77
N PRO A 36 45.91 7.99 41.06
CA PRO A 36 46.93 8.27 40.05
C PRO A 36 47.31 6.97 39.35
N GLY A 37 46.65 6.66 38.23
CA GLY A 37 47.12 5.58 37.36
C GLY A 37 46.03 4.82 36.61
N SER A 38 45.32 5.48 35.70
CA SER A 38 44.79 4.77 34.52
C SER A 38 44.62 5.74 33.36
N SER A 39 45.33 5.47 32.27
CA SER A 39 45.15 6.19 31.01
C SER A 39 43.74 5.92 30.46
N PRO A 40 42.96 6.94 30.07
CA PRO A 40 41.65 6.71 29.47
C PRO A 40 41.81 6.07 28.09
N LYS A 41 41.18 4.90 27.88
CA LYS A 41 41.05 4.27 26.55
C LYS A 41 40.30 5.23 25.60
N PRO A 42 40.69 5.32 24.31
CA PRO A 42 40.00 6.20 23.38
C PRO A 42 38.55 5.74 23.20
N ALA A 43 37.61 6.67 23.38
CA ALA A 43 36.19 6.41 23.11
C ALA A 43 36.02 6.12 21.61
N VAL A 44 35.59 4.90 21.28
CA VAL A 44 35.21 4.53 19.91
C VAL A 44 33.97 5.36 19.55
N ARG A 45 34.17 6.40 18.74
CA ARG A 45 33.10 7.23 18.22
C ARG A 45 32.42 6.45 17.10
N HIS A 46 31.34 5.73 17.43
CA HIS A 46 30.47 5.15 16.42
C HIS A 46 29.87 6.30 15.59
N SER A 47 30.37 6.48 14.37
CA SER A 47 29.73 7.35 13.39
C SER A 47 28.37 6.77 13.08
N ASN A 48 27.31 7.54 13.35
CA ASN A 48 25.97 7.24 12.85
C ASN A 48 25.99 7.37 11.33
N ALA A 49 26.38 6.31 10.64
CA ALA A 49 26.18 6.19 9.20
C ALA A 49 24.67 6.11 8.97
N VAL A 50 24.07 7.22 8.55
CA VAL A 50 22.69 7.26 8.06
C VAL A 50 22.65 6.30 6.86
N SER A 51 21.94 5.18 7.04
CA SER A 51 21.65 4.25 5.95
C SER A 51 20.84 4.99 4.90
N THR A 52 21.48 5.31 3.78
CA THR A 52 20.84 5.93 2.62
C THR A 52 19.88 4.91 2.01
N ARG A 53 18.57 5.04 2.28
CA ARG A 53 17.57 4.28 1.53
C ARG A 53 17.69 4.66 0.07
N SER A 54 18.04 3.67 -0.76
CA SER A 54 17.99 3.79 -2.22
C SER A 54 16.60 4.26 -2.63
N GLN A 55 16.52 5.43 -3.26
CA GLN A 55 15.26 5.94 -3.80
C GLN A 55 15.03 5.30 -5.17
N PRO A 56 13.81 4.85 -5.47
CA PRO A 56 13.49 4.38 -6.81
C PRO A 56 13.65 5.50 -7.83
N ASN A 57 14.09 5.15 -9.03
CA ASN A 57 14.19 6.12 -10.12
C ASN A 57 12.81 6.74 -10.43
N PRO A 58 12.75 8.04 -10.75
CA PRO A 58 11.51 8.68 -11.15
C PRO A 58 10.86 7.98 -12.34
N THR A 59 9.54 7.85 -12.31
CA THR A 59 8.77 7.31 -13.44
C THR A 59 8.90 8.26 -14.62
N LYS A 60 9.13 7.72 -15.83
CA LYS A 60 9.21 8.52 -17.05
C LYS A 60 7.80 8.96 -17.47
N GLY A 61 7.62 10.24 -17.78
CA GLY A 61 6.36 10.80 -18.26
C GLY A 61 5.60 11.60 -17.20
N ASN A 62 4.49 12.22 -17.60
CA ASN A 62 3.63 12.97 -16.69
C ASN A 62 2.70 12.02 -15.92
N THR A 63 2.87 11.97 -14.60
CA THR A 63 2.03 11.18 -13.68
C THR A 63 1.02 12.02 -12.90
N ASP A 64 0.98 13.34 -13.12
CA ASP A 64 0.12 14.27 -12.37
C ASP A 64 -1.36 13.94 -12.55
N TRP A 65 -1.74 13.50 -13.76
CA TRP A 65 -3.12 13.09 -14.06
C TRP A 65 -3.58 11.93 -13.15
N PHE A 66 -2.70 10.96 -12.87
CA PHE A 66 -3.03 9.80 -12.04
C PHE A 66 -3.23 10.22 -10.58
N VAL A 67 -2.38 11.13 -10.10
CA VAL A 67 -2.53 11.74 -8.76
C VAL A 67 -3.76 12.62 -8.70
N HIS A 68 -4.11 13.34 -9.76
CA HIS A 68 -5.32 14.17 -9.83
C HIS A 68 -6.60 13.34 -9.83
N ASP A 69 -6.64 12.30 -10.64
CA ASP A 69 -7.86 11.53 -10.93
C ASP A 69 -8.23 10.55 -9.81
N ARG A 70 -7.25 10.10 -9.02
CA ARG A 70 -7.35 9.33 -7.76
C ARG A 70 -8.05 7.96 -7.81
N PHE A 71 -9.18 7.85 -8.48
CA PHE A 71 -10.10 6.73 -8.42
C PHE A 71 -10.33 6.13 -9.81
N GLY A 72 -10.17 4.81 -9.92
CA GLY A 72 -10.29 4.08 -11.18
C GLY A 72 -10.80 2.66 -10.99
N MET A 73 -11.20 2.04 -12.09
CA MET A 73 -11.68 0.66 -12.12
C MET A 73 -10.56 -0.31 -12.46
N PHE A 74 -10.49 -1.43 -11.75
CA PHE A 74 -9.63 -2.55 -12.14
C PHE A 74 -10.50 -3.75 -12.49
N ILE A 75 -10.36 -4.28 -13.71
CA ILE A 75 -11.10 -5.45 -14.20
C ILE A 75 -10.14 -6.62 -14.38
N HIS A 76 -10.34 -7.65 -13.55
CA HIS A 76 -9.74 -8.96 -13.73
C HIS A 76 -10.70 -9.85 -14.51
N TRP A 77 -10.45 -10.03 -15.81
CA TRP A 77 -11.28 -10.87 -16.66
C TRP A 77 -10.45 -11.69 -17.65
N GLY A 78 -10.94 -12.88 -18.00
CA GLY A 78 -10.23 -13.82 -18.87
C GLY A 78 -10.70 -15.25 -18.68
N LEU A 79 -9.94 -16.24 -19.16
CA LEU A 79 -10.31 -17.66 -19.10
C LEU A 79 -10.60 -18.17 -17.69
N TYR A 80 -9.94 -17.60 -16.69
CA TYR A 80 -10.14 -17.93 -15.28
C TYR A 80 -11.52 -17.49 -14.73
N ALA A 81 -12.27 -16.68 -15.47
CA ALA A 81 -13.64 -16.31 -15.12
C ALA A 81 -14.60 -17.50 -15.26
N LEU A 82 -14.36 -18.44 -16.18
CA LEU A 82 -15.21 -19.63 -16.35
C LEU A 82 -15.24 -20.55 -15.13
N PRO A 83 -14.11 -20.91 -14.50
CA PRO A 83 -14.14 -21.68 -13.26
C PRO A 83 -14.59 -20.88 -12.03
N ALA A 84 -14.73 -19.54 -12.15
CA ALA A 84 -15.31 -18.64 -11.14
C ALA A 84 -14.69 -18.73 -9.72
N ARG A 85 -13.36 -18.88 -9.62
CA ARG A 85 -12.64 -18.96 -8.33
C ARG A 85 -11.61 -17.86 -8.16
N HIS A 86 -10.57 -17.87 -9.00
CA HIS A 86 -9.51 -16.86 -9.02
C HIS A 86 -8.61 -17.06 -10.25
N GLU A 87 -7.86 -16.02 -10.61
CA GLU A 87 -6.91 -15.99 -11.72
C GLU A 87 -5.78 -17.03 -11.58
N TRP A 88 -5.42 -17.39 -10.34
CA TRP A 88 -4.35 -18.36 -10.04
C TRP A 88 -4.74 -19.83 -10.12
N ILE A 89 -5.93 -20.18 -10.65
CA ILE A 89 -6.46 -21.56 -10.61
C ILE A 89 -5.50 -22.58 -11.21
N LYS A 90 -4.86 -22.24 -12.34
CA LYS A 90 -3.91 -23.13 -13.02
C LYS A 90 -2.74 -23.52 -12.11
N SER A 91 -2.20 -22.55 -11.39
CA SER A 91 -1.07 -22.75 -10.47
C SER A 91 -1.49 -23.44 -9.19
N ARG A 92 -2.52 -22.93 -8.49
CA ARG A 92 -2.93 -23.45 -7.18
C ARG A 92 -3.48 -24.88 -7.24
N GLU A 93 -4.19 -25.22 -8.31
CA GLU A 93 -4.79 -26.54 -8.48
C GLU A 93 -3.96 -27.44 -9.40
N LYS A 94 -2.78 -26.98 -9.85
CA LYS A 94 -1.89 -27.71 -10.75
C LYS A 94 -2.64 -28.25 -11.98
N VAL A 95 -3.53 -27.43 -12.54
CA VAL A 95 -4.34 -27.81 -13.71
C VAL A 95 -3.40 -27.96 -14.90
N THR A 96 -3.47 -29.11 -15.57
CA THR A 96 -2.70 -29.34 -16.80
C THR A 96 -3.17 -28.43 -17.93
N ASP A 97 -2.31 -28.17 -18.90
CA ASP A 97 -2.67 -27.35 -20.07
C ASP A 97 -3.88 -27.92 -20.82
N ALA A 98 -3.91 -29.24 -21.02
CA ALA A 98 -5.03 -29.92 -21.67
C ALA A 98 -6.36 -29.77 -20.91
N ALA A 99 -6.32 -29.74 -19.58
CA ALA A 99 -7.51 -29.51 -18.77
C ALA A 99 -7.92 -28.03 -18.78
N TYR A 100 -6.96 -27.10 -18.88
CA TYR A 100 -7.23 -25.66 -18.93
C TYR A 100 -7.76 -25.21 -20.31
N GLU A 101 -7.32 -25.86 -21.38
CA GLU A 101 -7.76 -25.68 -22.78
C GLU A 101 -9.28 -25.70 -22.93
N ARG A 102 -9.99 -26.46 -22.08
CA ARG A 102 -11.46 -26.47 -22.09
C ARG A 102 -12.04 -25.07 -21.88
N TYR A 103 -11.42 -24.23 -21.03
CA TYR A 103 -11.91 -22.88 -20.79
C TYR A 103 -11.72 -22.00 -22.02
N PHE A 104 -10.61 -22.18 -22.75
CA PHE A 104 -10.38 -21.49 -24.02
C PHE A 104 -11.48 -21.82 -25.04
N ARG A 105 -11.82 -23.10 -25.21
CA ARG A 105 -12.85 -23.54 -26.16
C ARG A 105 -14.26 -23.05 -25.83
N HIS A 106 -14.54 -22.76 -24.56
CA HIS A 106 -15.86 -22.33 -24.09
C HIS A 106 -15.92 -20.83 -23.77
N PHE A 107 -14.83 -20.09 -23.97
CA PHE A 107 -14.81 -18.65 -23.70
C PHE A 107 -15.58 -17.90 -24.79
N ASN A 108 -16.87 -17.68 -24.55
CA ASN A 108 -17.75 -16.91 -25.43
C ASN A 108 -18.61 -15.92 -24.62
N PRO A 109 -18.12 -14.70 -24.37
CA PRO A 109 -18.81 -13.75 -23.54
C PRO A 109 -19.89 -12.99 -24.32
N THR A 110 -21.04 -13.62 -24.53
CA THR A 110 -22.16 -13.10 -25.34
C THR A 110 -22.82 -11.82 -24.82
N ARG A 111 -22.56 -11.46 -23.56
CA ARG A 111 -23.06 -10.22 -22.91
C ARG A 111 -21.93 -9.24 -22.61
N PHE A 112 -20.80 -9.36 -23.30
CA PHE A 112 -19.71 -8.41 -23.19
C PHE A 112 -20.12 -7.10 -23.87
N ASP A 113 -20.19 -6.04 -23.07
CA ASP A 113 -20.51 -4.69 -23.52
C ASP A 113 -19.59 -3.70 -22.78
N PRO A 114 -18.46 -3.30 -23.39
CA PRO A 114 -17.50 -2.40 -22.76
C PRO A 114 -18.04 -0.96 -22.64
N GLU A 115 -19.01 -0.55 -23.46
CA GLU A 115 -19.61 0.78 -23.38
C GLU A 115 -20.44 0.89 -22.10
N GLN A 116 -21.28 -0.10 -21.82
CA GLN A 116 -22.00 -0.16 -20.55
C GLN A 116 -21.07 -0.19 -19.33
N TRP A 117 -19.88 -0.80 -19.44
CA TRP A 117 -18.91 -0.80 -18.35
C TRP A 117 -18.29 0.59 -18.16
N ALA A 118 -17.96 1.26 -19.26
CA ALA A 118 -17.46 2.63 -19.26
C ALA A 118 -18.46 3.61 -18.64
N GLU A 119 -19.71 3.56 -19.08
CA GLU A 119 -20.80 4.38 -18.56
C GLU A 119 -20.99 4.20 -17.06
N ARG A 120 -21.03 2.95 -16.59
CA ARG A 120 -21.23 2.66 -15.16
C ARG A 120 -20.06 3.14 -14.31
N ALA A 121 -18.83 2.95 -14.78
CA ALA A 121 -17.65 3.42 -14.06
C ALA A 121 -17.60 4.95 -14.00
N GLN A 122 -17.92 5.62 -15.11
CA GLN A 122 -18.02 7.07 -15.15
C GLN A 122 -19.11 7.58 -14.19
N ALA A 123 -20.29 6.94 -14.19
CA ALA A 123 -21.38 7.26 -13.26
C ALA A 123 -20.98 7.04 -11.78
N ALA A 124 -20.09 6.08 -11.51
CA ALA A 124 -19.50 5.85 -10.19
C ALA A 124 -18.37 6.84 -9.83
N GLY A 125 -18.01 7.78 -10.72
CA GLY A 125 -16.96 8.77 -10.51
C GLY A 125 -15.54 8.28 -10.80
N MET A 126 -15.39 7.10 -11.42
CA MET A 126 -14.08 6.57 -11.81
C MET A 126 -13.54 7.34 -13.02
N ARG A 127 -12.23 7.60 -13.01
CA ARG A 127 -11.55 8.46 -13.98
C ARG A 127 -10.62 7.73 -14.93
N TYR A 128 -10.23 6.51 -14.57
CA TYR A 128 -9.40 5.64 -15.41
C TYR A 128 -9.77 4.18 -15.20
N MET A 129 -9.31 3.32 -16.11
CA MET A 129 -9.50 1.87 -16.02
C MET A 129 -8.22 1.10 -16.33
N VAL A 130 -8.06 -0.05 -15.68
CA VAL A 130 -7.04 -1.05 -15.99
C VAL A 130 -7.73 -2.39 -16.21
N ILE A 131 -7.43 -3.04 -17.32
CA ILE A 131 -8.05 -4.30 -17.76
C ILE A 131 -6.95 -5.31 -18.03
N THR A 132 -7.19 -6.58 -17.70
CA THR A 132 -6.26 -7.72 -17.88
C THR A 132 -6.69 -8.66 -18.98
#